data_AF-A0A2E8H220-F1
#
_entry.id   AF-A0A2E8H220-F1
#
_cell.length_a   1.000
_cell.length_b   1.000
_cell.length_c   1.000
_cell.angle_alpha   90.00
_cell.angle_beta   90.00
_cell.angle_gamma   90.00
#
_symmetry.space_group_name_H-M   'P 1'
#
loop_
_entity.id
_entity.type
_entity.pdbx_description
1 polymer ?
#
loop_
_entity_poly.entity_id
_entity_poly.type
_entity_poly.pdbx_seq_one_letter_code
_entity_poly.pdbx_strand_id
1 'polypeptide(L)'
;MNGPDVEARGIFLDIKGLRDRPPVVLGISVEDTFEQIVTDPAFGDAALAKDLRVNRFEDEVRRLVSRCTRESRLIFAYSRQALGAIELFTTSGNAVADLYEDVRELALLWHEKSERGGTADWGLADFLADIGHPQPRHLGTKHTTSRLRYVEQQLHRHGAYDAISGGAKAKWTKVLQQNESDTRGTRAIALHASRELARGDPPA
;
A
#
# COMPACT_ATOMS: atom_id res chain seq x y z
N MET A 1 6.34 -10.42 -17.61
CA MET A 1 6.91 -10.72 -16.28
C MET A 1 6.23 -11.98 -15.76
N ASN A 2 6.97 -13.01 -15.35
CA ASN A 2 6.38 -14.26 -14.85
C ASN A 2 6.20 -14.20 -13.31
N GLY A 3 5.33 -15.03 -12.75
CA GLY A 3 5.02 -15.03 -11.32
C GLY A 3 6.24 -15.13 -10.39
N PRO A 4 7.23 -16.00 -10.67
CA PRO A 4 8.48 -16.06 -9.93
C PRO A 4 9.31 -14.76 -9.96
N ASP A 5 9.31 -14.03 -11.08
CA ASP A 5 10.03 -12.74 -11.21
C ASP A 5 9.37 -11.63 -10.37
N VAL A 6 8.02 -11.59 -10.34
CA VAL A 6 7.28 -10.67 -9.46
C VAL A 6 7.60 -10.94 -7.99
N GLU A 7 7.65 -12.21 -7.58
CA GLU A 7 7.96 -12.58 -6.20
C GLU A 7 9.39 -12.23 -5.79
N ALA A 8 10.37 -12.53 -6.64
CA ALA A 8 11.78 -12.28 -6.36
C ALA A 8 12.12 -10.77 -6.35
N ARG A 9 11.49 -9.99 -7.22
CA ARG A 9 11.83 -8.58 -7.42
C ARG A 9 10.85 -7.61 -6.76
N GLY A 10 9.69 -8.06 -6.31
CA GLY A 10 8.62 -7.19 -5.85
C GLY A 10 8.87 -6.54 -4.50
N ILE A 11 8.72 -5.21 -4.47
CA ILE A 11 8.42 -4.44 -3.26
C ILE A 11 7.00 -3.92 -3.40
N PHE A 12 6.09 -4.41 -2.59
CA PHE A 12 4.68 -4.05 -2.62
C PHE A 12 4.42 -2.91 -1.65
N LEU A 13 3.65 -1.91 -2.05
CA LEU A 13 3.33 -0.78 -1.18
C LEU A 13 1.85 -0.40 -1.19
N ASP A 14 1.47 0.26 -0.10
CA ASP A 14 0.26 1.06 0.00
C ASP A 14 0.56 2.28 0.88
N ILE A 15 -0.08 3.42 0.56
CA ILE A 15 0.05 4.66 1.31
C ILE A 15 -1.29 5.11 1.85
N LYS A 16 -1.33 5.54 3.12
CA LYS A 16 -2.50 6.20 3.71
C LYS A 16 -2.15 7.63 4.08
N GLY A 17 -2.98 8.57 3.62
CA GLY A 17 -2.73 9.98 3.83
C GLY A 17 -3.96 10.86 3.62
N LEU A 18 -3.72 12.16 3.69
CA LEU A 18 -4.64 13.20 3.23
C LEU A 18 -4.15 13.68 1.84
N ARG A 19 -5.02 14.30 1.03
CA ARG A 19 -4.68 14.61 -0.38
C ARG A 19 -3.69 15.78 -0.53
N ASP A 20 -3.64 16.67 0.44
CA ASP A 20 -3.03 17.99 0.40
C ASP A 20 -1.69 18.08 1.14
N ARG A 21 -1.16 16.94 1.60
CA ARG A 21 0.12 16.85 2.32
C ARG A 21 0.75 15.47 2.13
N PRO A 22 2.03 15.28 2.50
CA PRO A 22 2.66 13.98 2.44
C PRO A 22 1.84 12.88 3.13
N PRO A 23 1.89 11.64 2.64
CA PRO A 23 1.25 10.50 3.30
C PRO A 23 1.66 10.37 4.77
N VAL A 24 0.78 9.78 5.57
CA VAL A 24 0.96 9.59 7.02
C VAL A 24 1.47 8.18 7.33
N VAL A 25 1.06 7.18 6.55
CA VAL A 25 1.48 5.79 6.74
C VAL A 25 1.92 5.22 5.40
N LEU A 26 3.07 4.55 5.39
CA LEU A 26 3.59 3.77 4.28
C LEU A 26 3.68 2.30 4.73
N GLY A 27 2.96 1.43 4.03
CA GLY A 27 3.06 -0.02 4.17
C GLY A 27 3.99 -0.56 3.10
N ILE A 28 4.90 -1.46 3.47
CA ILE A 28 5.87 -2.09 2.58
C ILE A 28 5.85 -3.58 2.84
N SER A 29 5.65 -4.39 1.80
CA SER A 29 5.81 -5.84 1.86
C SER A 29 6.87 -6.29 0.87
N VAL A 30 7.81 -7.09 1.35
CA VAL A 30 8.86 -7.71 0.54
C VAL A 30 8.95 -9.17 0.98
N GLU A 31 8.85 -10.09 0.01
CA GLU A 31 8.75 -11.52 0.30
C GLU A 31 7.61 -11.76 1.32
N ASP A 32 7.88 -12.41 2.45
CA ASP A 32 6.88 -12.66 3.50
C ASP A 32 6.89 -11.62 4.63
N THR A 33 7.79 -10.63 4.55
CA THR A 33 7.91 -9.58 5.57
C THR A 33 7.01 -8.40 5.25
N PHE A 34 6.40 -7.83 6.28
CA PHE A 34 5.64 -6.58 6.22
C PHE A 34 6.24 -5.59 7.22
N GLU A 35 6.42 -4.36 6.75
CA GLU A 35 6.85 -3.23 7.55
C GLU A 35 5.85 -2.08 7.35
N GLN A 36 5.55 -1.37 8.43
CA GLN A 36 4.72 -0.17 8.40
C GLN A 36 5.48 1.00 9.02
N ILE A 37 5.50 2.13 8.32
CA ILE A 37 6.21 3.34 8.72
C ILE A 37 5.21 4.47 8.87
N VAL A 38 5.31 5.21 9.96
CA VAL A 38 4.59 6.48 10.12
C VAL A 38 5.47 7.60 9.58
N THR A 39 4.94 8.38 8.65
CA THR A 39 5.72 9.36 7.88
C THR A 39 5.43 10.81 8.19
N ASP A 40 4.41 11.06 9.00
CA ASP A 40 4.08 12.38 9.52
C ASP A 40 4.44 12.44 11.02
N PRO A 41 5.40 13.30 11.42
CA PRO A 41 5.79 13.47 12.82
C PRO A 41 4.64 13.85 13.77
N ALA A 42 3.56 14.46 13.27
CA ALA A 42 2.38 14.75 14.08
C ALA A 42 1.71 13.48 14.65
N PHE A 43 2.00 12.32 14.08
CA PHE A 43 1.54 11.01 14.53
C PHE A 43 2.62 10.23 15.31
N GLY A 44 3.74 10.88 15.69
CA GLY A 44 4.90 10.22 16.31
C GLY A 44 4.56 9.44 17.57
N ASP A 45 3.81 10.03 18.50
CA ASP A 45 3.35 9.33 19.72
C ASP A 45 2.44 8.14 19.40
N ALA A 46 1.59 8.28 18.38
CA ALA A 46 0.70 7.21 17.94
C ALA A 46 1.48 6.06 17.28
N ALA A 47 2.59 6.37 16.61
CA ALA A 47 3.53 5.40 16.07
C ALA A 47 4.24 4.64 17.20
N LEU A 48 4.80 5.36 18.18
CA LEU A 48 5.50 4.80 19.33
C LEU A 48 4.60 3.84 20.13
N ALA A 49 3.34 4.22 20.37
CA ALA A 49 2.36 3.37 21.07
C ALA A 49 1.99 2.08 20.32
N LYS A 50 2.48 1.91 19.09
CA LYS A 50 2.31 0.72 18.24
C LYS A 50 3.64 0.10 17.83
N ASP A 51 4.73 0.51 18.47
CA ASP A 51 6.10 0.08 18.15
C ASP A 51 6.48 0.29 16.68
N LEU A 52 5.89 1.32 16.05
CA LEU A 52 6.16 1.70 14.67
C LEU A 52 7.24 2.76 14.62
N ARG A 53 8.16 2.64 13.65
CA ARG A 53 9.14 3.70 13.43
C ARG A 53 8.52 4.89 12.72
N VAL A 54 9.11 6.03 12.99
CA VAL A 54 8.80 7.30 12.33
C VAL A 54 9.96 7.68 11.44
N ASN A 55 9.70 7.99 10.17
CA ASN A 55 10.68 8.60 9.29
C ASN A 55 10.01 9.48 8.24
N ARG A 56 10.67 10.47 7.67
CA ARG A 56 10.05 11.34 6.65
C ARG A 56 9.67 10.53 5.41
N PHE A 57 8.52 10.85 4.82
CA PHE A 57 8.05 10.19 3.59
C PHE A 57 9.09 10.24 2.47
N GLU A 58 9.71 11.41 2.25
CA GLU A 58 10.75 11.59 1.23
C GLU A 58 11.97 10.68 1.47
N ASP A 59 12.39 10.52 2.72
CA ASP A 59 13.56 9.70 3.06
C ASP A 59 13.27 8.20 2.89
N GLU A 60 12.03 7.75 3.20
CA GLU A 60 11.61 6.38 2.89
C GLU A 60 11.55 6.10 1.39
N VAL A 61 11.05 7.04 0.58
CA VAL A 61 11.03 6.89 -0.88
C VAL A 61 12.45 6.81 -1.43
N ARG A 62 13.38 7.65 -0.98
CA ARG A 62 14.79 7.56 -1.39
C ARG A 62 15.42 6.22 -1.00
N ARG A 63 15.12 5.71 0.19
CA ARG A 63 15.54 4.38 0.66
C ARG A 63 14.99 3.28 -0.25
N LEU A 64 13.72 3.37 -0.65
CA LEU A 64 13.09 2.43 -1.58
C LEU A 64 13.77 2.46 -2.96
N VAL A 65 13.95 3.63 -3.56
CA VAL A 65 14.66 3.78 -4.85
C VAL A 65 16.06 3.18 -4.77
N SER A 66 16.82 3.52 -3.73
CA SER A 66 18.18 3.00 -3.53
C SER A 66 18.19 1.47 -3.43
N ARG A 67 17.20 0.90 -2.73
CA ARG A 67 17.04 -0.55 -2.62
C ARG A 67 16.70 -1.17 -3.98
N CYS A 68 15.77 -0.60 -4.72
CA CYS A 68 15.39 -1.05 -6.06
C CYS A 68 16.57 -1.06 -7.02
N THR A 69 17.36 0.01 -7.08
CA THR A 69 18.55 0.06 -7.94
C THR A 69 19.58 -0.99 -7.56
N ARG A 70 19.89 -1.12 -6.26
CA ARG A 70 20.94 -2.04 -5.79
C ARG A 70 20.55 -3.51 -5.94
N GLU A 71 19.28 -3.84 -5.71
CA GLU A 71 18.78 -5.21 -5.68
C GLU A 71 18.01 -5.59 -6.95
N SER A 72 17.98 -4.70 -7.96
CA SER A 72 17.20 -4.86 -9.20
C SER A 72 15.71 -5.15 -8.96
N ARG A 73 15.14 -4.53 -7.91
CA ARG A 73 13.75 -4.70 -7.49
C ARG A 73 12.82 -3.70 -8.19
N LEU A 74 11.54 -4.06 -8.26
CA LEU A 74 10.46 -3.23 -8.78
C LEU A 74 9.45 -2.88 -7.69
N ILE A 75 8.76 -1.78 -7.88
CA ILE A 75 7.80 -1.21 -6.94
C ILE A 75 6.39 -1.50 -7.45
N PHE A 76 5.61 -2.26 -6.70
CA PHE A 76 4.24 -2.62 -7.03
C PHE A 76 3.26 -1.92 -6.10
N ALA A 77 2.30 -1.18 -6.64
CA ALA A 77 1.16 -0.68 -5.86
C ALA A 77 -0.16 -0.89 -6.61
N TYR A 78 -1.26 -0.87 -5.86
CA TYR A 78 -2.58 -0.94 -6.46
C TYR A 78 -3.01 0.46 -6.94
N SER A 79 -3.03 0.68 -8.26
CA SER A 79 -3.28 1.95 -8.94
C SER A 79 -2.17 3.00 -8.81
N ARG A 80 -2.06 3.87 -9.81
CA ARG A 80 -1.15 5.04 -9.83
C ARG A 80 -1.35 6.09 -8.73
N GLN A 81 -2.31 5.93 -7.81
CA GLN A 81 -2.50 6.89 -6.70
C GLN A 81 -1.25 7.02 -5.82
N ALA A 82 -0.56 5.90 -5.56
CA ALA A 82 0.66 5.93 -4.77
C ALA A 82 1.80 6.64 -5.50
N LEU A 83 1.96 6.36 -6.80
CA LEU A 83 2.93 7.06 -7.65
C LEU A 83 2.65 8.57 -7.68
N GLY A 84 1.40 8.99 -7.88
CA GLY A 84 1.04 10.41 -7.91
C GLY A 84 1.34 11.14 -6.60
N ALA A 85 1.19 10.49 -5.44
CA ALA A 85 1.60 11.06 -4.17
C ALA A 85 3.12 11.17 -4.03
N ILE A 86 3.86 10.18 -4.53
CA ILE A 86 5.33 10.20 -4.53
C ILE A 86 5.85 11.33 -5.43
N GLU A 87 5.29 11.50 -6.63
CA GLU A 87 5.61 12.58 -7.56
C GLU A 87 5.30 13.95 -6.97
N LEU A 88 4.19 14.08 -6.23
CA LEU A 88 3.78 15.34 -5.63
C LEU A 88 4.64 15.75 -4.42
N PHE A 89 5.06 14.79 -3.60
CA PHE A 89 5.68 15.07 -2.30
C PHE A 89 7.16 14.71 -2.20
N THR A 90 7.79 14.25 -3.28
CA THR A 90 9.21 13.89 -3.28
C THR A 90 9.90 14.28 -4.58
N THR A 91 11.22 14.49 -4.52
CA THR A 91 12.04 14.70 -5.72
C THR A 91 12.35 13.40 -6.49
N SER A 92 11.96 12.25 -5.94
CA SER A 92 12.24 10.92 -6.50
C SER A 92 11.12 10.39 -7.40
N GLY A 93 10.10 11.20 -7.71
CA GLY A 93 8.95 10.82 -8.54
C GLY A 93 9.34 10.10 -9.83
N ASN A 94 10.20 10.70 -10.65
CA ASN A 94 10.65 10.12 -11.92
C ASN A 94 11.39 8.78 -11.71
N ALA A 95 12.30 8.73 -10.73
CA ALA A 95 13.04 7.51 -10.43
C ALA A 95 12.11 6.37 -9.97
N VAL A 96 11.06 6.69 -9.22
CA VAL A 96 10.04 5.70 -8.84
C VAL A 96 9.21 5.30 -10.06
N ALA A 97 8.80 6.24 -10.91
CA ALA A 97 8.01 5.96 -12.12
C ALA A 97 8.70 4.92 -13.03
N ASP A 98 10.01 5.01 -13.20
CA ASP A 98 10.82 4.06 -13.99
C ASP A 98 10.86 2.64 -13.37
N LEU A 99 10.54 2.52 -12.09
CA LEU A 99 10.58 1.28 -11.31
C LEU A 99 9.18 0.77 -10.95
N TYR A 100 8.11 1.47 -11.37
CA TYR A 100 6.77 1.30 -10.86
C TYR A 100 5.91 0.41 -11.75
N GLU A 101 5.22 -0.54 -11.12
CA GLU A 101 4.29 -1.46 -11.75
C GLU A 101 2.89 -1.30 -11.12
N ASP A 102 1.88 -1.05 -11.95
CA ASP A 102 0.49 -0.93 -11.50
C ASP A 102 -0.19 -2.32 -11.44
N VAL A 103 -0.42 -2.79 -10.22
CA VAL A 103 -1.05 -4.10 -9.98
C VAL A 103 -2.48 -4.16 -10.50
N ARG A 104 -3.19 -3.02 -10.59
CA ARG A 104 -4.55 -2.99 -11.14
C ARG A 104 -4.55 -3.30 -12.64
N GLU A 105 -3.59 -2.78 -13.39
CA GLU A 105 -3.45 -3.07 -14.82
C GLU A 105 -3.15 -4.55 -15.05
N LEU A 106 -2.25 -5.12 -14.24
CA LEU A 106 -1.95 -6.55 -14.27
C LEU A 106 -3.18 -7.42 -13.94
N ALA A 107 -3.96 -7.02 -12.94
CA ALA A 107 -5.18 -7.74 -12.54
C ALA A 107 -6.27 -7.69 -13.62
N LEU A 108 -6.48 -6.52 -14.24
CA LEU A 108 -7.42 -6.35 -15.34
C LEU A 108 -7.03 -7.22 -16.54
N LEU A 109 -5.74 -7.22 -16.91
CA LEU A 109 -5.23 -8.05 -18.01
C LEU A 109 -5.45 -9.55 -17.75
N TRP A 110 -5.15 -10.02 -16.53
CA TRP A 110 -5.43 -11.40 -16.13
C TRP A 110 -6.92 -11.72 -16.24
N HIS A 111 -7.78 -10.83 -15.75
CA HIS A 111 -9.22 -11.05 -15.74
C HIS A 111 -9.85 -11.04 -17.14
N GLU A 112 -9.30 -10.24 -18.06
CA GLU A 112 -9.65 -10.23 -19.48
C GLU A 112 -9.24 -11.57 -20.13
N LYS A 113 -7.98 -11.98 -19.99
CA LYS A 113 -7.46 -13.23 -20.58
C LYS A 113 -8.12 -14.50 -20.03
N SER A 114 -8.65 -14.47 -18.81
CA SER A 114 -9.31 -15.63 -18.20
C SER A 114 -10.79 -15.75 -18.54
N GLU A 115 -11.32 -14.87 -19.42
CA GLU A 115 -12.74 -14.81 -19.81
C GLU A 115 -13.71 -14.70 -18.61
N ARG A 116 -13.21 -14.28 -17.45
CA ARG A 116 -14.01 -14.17 -16.21
C ARG A 116 -15.00 -13.00 -16.23
N GLY A 117 -14.97 -12.13 -17.25
CA GLY A 117 -15.95 -11.07 -17.47
C GLY A 117 -15.85 -9.86 -16.53
N GLY A 118 -14.62 -9.43 -16.21
CA GLY A 118 -14.35 -8.39 -15.23
C GLY A 118 -14.68 -7.01 -15.78
N THR A 119 -15.22 -6.14 -14.94
CA THR A 119 -15.50 -4.76 -15.34
C THR A 119 -14.33 -3.86 -14.98
N ALA A 120 -14.09 -2.82 -15.77
CA ALA A 120 -13.04 -1.83 -15.50
C ALA A 120 -13.17 -1.15 -14.11
N ASP A 121 -14.35 -1.24 -13.49
CA ASP A 121 -14.67 -0.63 -12.20
C ASP A 121 -14.22 -1.44 -10.98
N TRP A 122 -13.63 -2.63 -11.16
CA TRP A 122 -13.16 -3.46 -10.05
C TRP A 122 -12.05 -2.76 -9.24
N GLY A 123 -12.31 -2.66 -7.93
CA GLY A 123 -11.36 -2.20 -6.94
C GLY A 123 -10.55 -3.34 -6.35
N LEU A 124 -9.60 -2.99 -5.48
CA LEU A 124 -8.76 -3.96 -4.78
C LEU A 124 -9.60 -5.02 -4.07
N ALA A 125 -10.70 -4.59 -3.46
CA ALA A 125 -11.57 -5.47 -2.70
C ALA A 125 -12.25 -6.54 -3.58
N ASP A 126 -12.61 -6.18 -4.81
CA ASP A 126 -13.31 -7.08 -5.74
C ASP A 126 -12.36 -8.18 -6.23
N PHE A 127 -11.15 -7.81 -6.67
CA PHE A 127 -10.14 -8.80 -7.09
C PHE A 127 -9.70 -9.73 -5.96
N LEU A 128 -9.52 -9.19 -4.75
CA LEU A 128 -9.19 -10.00 -3.58
C LEU A 128 -10.30 -11.01 -3.25
N ALA A 129 -11.56 -10.63 -3.40
CA ALA A 129 -12.68 -11.54 -3.21
C ALA A 129 -12.69 -12.65 -4.28
N ASP A 130 -12.40 -12.32 -5.54
CA ASP A 130 -12.35 -13.29 -6.65
C ASP A 130 -11.25 -14.35 -6.47
N ILE A 131 -10.08 -13.95 -5.97
CA ILE A 131 -9.00 -14.90 -5.67
C ILE A 131 -9.16 -15.59 -4.31
N GLY A 132 -10.28 -15.36 -3.60
CA GLY A 132 -10.54 -15.95 -2.28
C GLY A 132 -9.60 -15.46 -1.17
N HIS A 133 -8.97 -14.30 -1.33
CA HIS A 133 -8.08 -13.74 -0.31
C HIS A 133 -8.90 -13.20 0.89
N PRO A 134 -8.57 -13.58 2.13
CA PRO A 134 -9.28 -13.11 3.31
C PRO A 134 -9.28 -11.58 3.42
N GLN A 135 -10.45 -11.00 3.65
CA GLN A 135 -10.60 -9.57 3.90
C GLN A 135 -11.18 -9.27 5.28
N PRO A 136 -10.60 -8.33 6.02
CA PRO A 136 -11.10 -7.93 7.32
C PRO A 136 -12.40 -7.13 7.18
N ARG A 137 -13.55 -7.82 7.28
CA ARG A 137 -14.90 -7.26 7.14
C ARG A 137 -15.17 -6.07 8.08
N HIS A 138 -14.51 -6.00 9.24
CA HIS A 138 -14.70 -4.95 10.25
C HIS A 138 -14.05 -3.61 9.91
N LEU A 139 -13.19 -3.56 8.88
CA LEU A 139 -12.49 -2.33 8.53
C LEU A 139 -13.36 -1.36 7.74
N GLY A 140 -14.30 -1.85 6.93
CA GLY A 140 -15.17 -1.02 6.08
C GLY A 140 -14.39 -0.21 5.04
N THR A 141 -14.99 0.05 3.88
CA THR A 141 -14.32 0.80 2.81
C THR A 141 -14.42 2.33 3.02
N LYS A 142 -13.47 3.10 2.49
CA LYS A 142 -13.55 4.58 2.32
C LYS A 142 -13.53 5.45 3.58
N HIS A 143 -13.05 4.97 4.72
CA HIS A 143 -12.99 5.77 5.97
C HIS A 143 -11.58 6.14 6.44
N THR A 144 -10.53 5.77 5.72
CA THR A 144 -9.14 6.01 6.18
C THR A 144 -8.83 7.50 6.37
N THR A 145 -9.21 8.35 5.42
CA THR A 145 -8.99 9.80 5.51
C THR A 145 -9.74 10.43 6.69
N SER A 146 -11.00 10.04 6.94
CA SER A 146 -11.76 10.58 8.08
C SER A 146 -11.22 10.08 9.43
N ARG A 147 -10.72 8.83 9.49
CA ARG A 147 -10.03 8.30 10.67
C ARG A 147 -8.74 9.06 10.96
N LEU A 148 -7.92 9.31 9.94
CA LEU A 148 -6.68 10.08 10.07
C LEU A 148 -6.96 11.50 10.59
N ARG A 149 -7.90 12.23 9.98
CA ARG A 149 -8.29 13.58 10.44
C ARG A 149 -8.77 13.59 11.89
N TYR A 150 -9.54 12.57 12.29
CA TYR A 150 -10.02 12.47 13.66
C TYR A 150 -8.89 12.21 14.66
N VAL A 151 -7.95 11.32 14.33
CA VAL A 151 -6.80 11.02 15.19
C VAL A 151 -5.90 12.24 15.33
N GLU A 152 -5.60 12.91 14.22
CA GLU A 152 -4.83 14.16 14.23
C GLU A 152 -5.48 15.25 15.10
N GLN A 153 -6.78 15.49 14.94
CA GLN A 153 -7.50 16.47 15.76
C GLN A 153 -7.39 16.15 17.25
N GLN A 154 -7.42 14.86 17.61
CA GLN A 154 -7.28 14.42 18.99
C GLN A 154 -5.86 14.60 19.51
N LEU A 155 -4.84 14.24 18.72
CA LEU A 155 -3.44 14.46 19.07
C LEU A 155 -3.15 15.96 19.25
N HIS A 156 -3.66 16.81 18.35
CA HIS A 156 -3.51 18.25 18.47
C HIS A 156 -4.19 18.82 19.72
N ARG A 157 -5.41 18.34 20.05
CA ARG A 157 -6.16 18.83 21.22
C ARG A 157 -5.57 18.37 22.56
N HIS A 158 -5.04 17.15 22.62
CA HIS A 158 -4.65 16.51 23.89
C HIS A 158 -3.13 16.40 24.07
N GLY A 159 -2.33 16.69 23.04
CA GLY A 159 -0.87 16.79 23.10
C GLY A 159 -0.11 15.47 23.17
N ALA A 160 -0.76 14.36 23.53
CA ALA A 160 -0.12 13.04 23.64
C ALA A 160 -1.09 11.91 23.25
N TYR A 161 -0.57 10.82 22.68
CA TYR A 161 -1.40 9.66 22.31
C TYR A 161 -2.11 9.05 23.52
N ASP A 162 -1.48 9.01 24.69
CA ASP A 162 -2.13 8.41 25.85
C ASP A 162 -3.36 9.17 26.34
N ALA A 163 -3.39 10.48 26.09
CA ALA A 163 -4.46 11.39 26.48
C ALA A 163 -5.66 11.42 25.50
N ILE A 164 -5.56 10.81 24.31
CA ILE A 164 -6.68 10.77 23.36
C ILE A 164 -7.72 9.72 23.75
N SER A 165 -8.97 9.92 23.28
CA SER A 165 -10.06 8.97 23.54
C SER A 165 -9.78 7.55 23.03
N GLY A 166 -10.33 6.53 23.69
CA GLY A 166 -10.26 5.14 23.21
C GLY A 166 -10.81 4.98 21.79
N GLY A 167 -11.83 5.77 21.43
CA GLY A 167 -12.36 5.82 20.07
C GLY A 167 -11.37 6.38 19.02
N ALA A 168 -10.46 7.27 19.39
CA ALA A 168 -9.39 7.73 18.52
C ALA A 168 -8.29 6.66 18.38
N LYS A 169 -7.88 6.03 19.49
CA LYS A 169 -6.91 4.91 19.48
C LYS A 169 -7.40 3.74 18.60
N ALA A 170 -8.70 3.42 18.67
CA ALA A 170 -9.32 2.42 17.81
C ALA A 170 -9.30 2.81 16.32
N LYS A 171 -9.58 4.09 16.00
CA LYS A 171 -9.50 4.57 14.61
C LYS A 171 -8.07 4.51 14.07
N TRP A 172 -7.08 4.86 14.88
CA TRP A 172 -5.67 4.72 14.52
C TRP A 172 -5.34 3.26 14.18
N THR A 173 -5.70 2.33 15.08
CA THR A 173 -5.50 0.89 14.85
C THR A 173 -6.17 0.41 13.55
N LYS A 174 -7.37 0.90 13.23
CA LYS A 174 -8.05 0.56 11.96
C LYS A 174 -7.34 1.11 10.72
N VAL A 175 -6.69 2.28 10.80
CA VAL A 175 -5.87 2.80 9.69
C VAL A 175 -4.70 1.86 9.42
N LEU A 176 -4.00 1.44 10.48
CA LEU A 176 -2.86 0.55 10.38
C LEU A 176 -3.24 -0.82 9.81
N GLN A 177 -4.33 -1.42 10.31
CA GLN A 177 -4.87 -2.68 9.81
C GLN A 177 -5.29 -2.59 8.34
N GLN A 178 -5.88 -1.47 7.91
CA GLN A 178 -6.27 -1.29 6.51
C GLN A 178 -5.04 -1.20 5.60
N ASN A 179 -4.01 -0.45 6.01
CA ASN A 179 -2.78 -0.34 5.25
C ASN A 179 -2.05 -1.67 5.12
N GLU A 180 -1.97 -2.46 6.19
CA GLU A 180 -1.42 -3.82 6.11
C GLU A 180 -2.23 -4.71 5.15
N SER A 181 -3.55 -4.73 5.33
CA SER A 181 -4.45 -5.53 4.48
C SER A 181 -4.32 -5.15 3.01
N ASP A 182 -4.27 -3.86 2.69
CA ASP A 182 -4.18 -3.38 1.31
C ASP A 182 -2.80 -3.67 0.70
N THR A 183 -1.72 -3.52 1.47
CA THR A 183 -0.35 -3.85 1.03
C THR A 183 -0.22 -5.35 0.72
N ARG A 184 -0.66 -6.21 1.65
CA ARG A 184 -0.61 -7.67 1.47
C ARG A 184 -1.57 -8.14 0.38
N GLY A 185 -2.73 -7.51 0.27
CA GLY A 185 -3.68 -7.77 -0.80
C GLY A 185 -3.11 -7.43 -2.18
N THR A 186 -2.43 -6.29 -2.30
CA THR A 186 -1.71 -5.90 -3.51
C THR A 186 -0.68 -6.97 -3.92
N ARG A 187 0.11 -7.46 -2.97
CA ARG A 187 1.03 -8.60 -3.21
C ARG A 187 0.29 -9.84 -3.69
N ALA A 188 -0.79 -10.22 -3.02
CA ALA A 188 -1.55 -11.43 -3.36
C ALA A 188 -2.09 -11.40 -4.80
N ILE A 189 -2.66 -10.26 -5.22
CA ILE A 189 -3.17 -10.08 -6.59
C ILE A 189 -2.02 -10.11 -7.59
N ALA A 190 -0.93 -9.38 -7.35
CA ALA A 190 0.18 -9.31 -8.28
C ALA A 190 0.78 -10.71 -8.55
N LEU A 191 0.96 -11.50 -7.49
CA LEU A 191 1.45 -12.87 -7.59
C LEU A 191 0.45 -13.79 -8.30
N HIS A 192 -0.84 -13.68 -7.97
CA HIS A 192 -1.87 -14.49 -8.61
C HIS A 192 -1.97 -14.19 -10.11
N ALA A 193 -2.20 -12.92 -10.46
CA ALA A 193 -2.36 -12.49 -11.84
C ALA A 193 -1.13 -12.82 -12.69
N SER A 194 0.09 -12.60 -12.18
CA SER A 194 1.31 -12.92 -12.92
C SER A 194 1.50 -14.44 -13.14
N ARG A 195 1.13 -15.27 -12.17
CA ARG A 195 1.19 -16.74 -12.32
C ARG A 195 0.18 -17.25 -13.35
N GLU A 196 -1.04 -16.73 -13.32
CA GLU A 196 -2.09 -17.14 -14.26
C GLU A 196 -1.79 -16.67 -15.69
N LEU A 197 -1.31 -15.44 -15.86
CA LEU A 197 -0.88 -14.93 -17.17
C LEU A 197 0.27 -15.75 -17.78
N ALA A 198 1.23 -16.20 -16.94
CA ALA A 198 2.33 -17.03 -17.41
C ALA A 198 1.89 -18.46 -17.82
N ARG A 199 0.75 -18.95 -17.32
CA ARG A 199 0.19 -20.26 -17.69
C ARG A 199 -0.64 -20.21 -18.97
N GLY A 200 -1.21 -19.06 -19.29
CA GLY A 200 -2.08 -18.86 -20.45
C GLY A 200 -1.36 -18.58 -21.77
N ASP A 201 -0.07 -18.26 -21.75
CA ASP A 201 0.72 -18.12 -22.97
C ASP A 201 1.20 -19.52 -23.43
N PRO A 202 0.83 -20.00 -24.64
CA PRO A 202 1.40 -21.23 -25.17
C PRO A 202 2.92 -21.06 -25.33
N PRO A 203 3.73 -22.13 -25.15
CA PRO A 203 5.16 -22.04 -25.39
C PRO A 203 5.40 -21.61 -26.84
N ALA A 204 6.22 -20.56 -27.00
CA ALA A 204 6.70 -20.07 -28.29
C ALA A 204 7.55 -21.14 -29.01
#